data_AF-C0B8N5-F1
#
_entry.id   AF-C0B8N5-F1
#
_cell.length_a   1.000
_cell.length_b   1.000
_cell.length_c   1.000
_cell.angle_alpha   90.00
_cell.angle_beta   90.00
_cell.angle_gamma   90.00
#
_symmetry.space_group_name_H-M   'P 1'
#
loop_
_entity.id
_entity.type
_entity.pdbx_description
1 polymer ?
#
loop_
_entity_poly.entity_id
_entity_poly.type
_entity_poly.pdbx_seq_one_letter_code
_entity_poly.pdbx_strand_id
1 'polypeptide(L)'
;MVKLYDKGVYLVGGTRLAEEENQAEAFAGKPVCKEEARKGTIAYSIMEAHNTSGNMDKLKIKFDAMASHDITFVGIIQTAKASGMEKFPIPYVLTNCHNSLCAVGGTINEDDHMFGLSAAKKYGGIYVPPHIAVIHQYMREMFAGCGKMILGSDSHTRYGALGTMAIGEGGGELVKQLLCDTYDVNRPEVIAIYLDGKPNPWVGPQDIALAIIGAVFKNGYVKNKVMEFVGPGVSTMTTDYRNGIDVMTTETTCLSSVWRTDEDTRAFLTLHGRGEDYNELNPADVAYYDGCVYVDLSTVKPMIALPFHPSNTYEIDELNANLGDILREVEKEAAHVGNGRADYTLTDKIVDGKLKVQQGVIAGCAGGNYTNVVEAANVLRGKTVGTENFHLRCILLRSRYLSIWQEKELRQTLWKLEQSSVQLSVDRALVQAIRRAITDSVSVIRPEISRTEKDPNQETDRCQPLRLWMPVPSQQQRQTRDSLHQQKNLTAGERYRNILLTILFTETAFIMVSRRAMRRKIWYTDRISKTGRK
;
A
#
# COMPACT_ATOMS: atom_id res chain seq x y z
N MET A 1 25.24 -3.28 8.60
CA MET A 1 24.02 -2.74 7.98
C MET A 1 22.96 -2.41 9.02
N VAL A 2 22.30 -3.41 9.62
CA VAL A 2 21.23 -3.19 10.62
C VAL A 2 21.68 -3.70 11.99
N LYS A 3 21.47 -2.91 13.04
CA LYS A 3 21.68 -3.29 14.45
C LYS A 3 20.37 -3.17 15.21
N LEU A 4 19.98 -4.22 15.92
CA LEU A 4 18.85 -4.21 16.84
C LEU A 4 19.35 -3.94 18.25
N TYR A 5 18.63 -3.10 18.99
CA TYR A 5 18.90 -2.83 20.40
C TYR A 5 18.02 -3.72 21.27
N ASP A 6 18.58 -4.35 22.30
CA ASP A 6 17.84 -5.27 23.17
C ASP A 6 16.97 -4.55 24.21
N LYS A 7 17.25 -3.27 24.47
CA LYS A 7 16.52 -2.39 25.38
C LYS A 7 15.94 -1.20 24.62
N GLY A 8 15.00 -0.51 25.27
CA GLY A 8 14.56 0.80 24.79
C GLY A 8 15.68 1.84 24.88
N VAL A 9 15.54 2.90 24.09
CA VAL A 9 16.57 3.93 23.93
C VAL A 9 15.96 5.33 24.02
N TYR A 10 16.77 6.29 24.43
CA TYR A 10 16.46 7.71 24.34
C TYR A 10 17.07 8.28 23.07
N LEU A 11 16.29 9.09 22.36
CA LEU A 11 16.76 9.96 21.29
C LEU A 11 16.80 11.39 21.81
N VAL A 12 17.99 11.98 21.85
CA VAL A 12 18.22 13.33 22.36
C VAL A 12 18.64 14.27 21.23
N GLY A 13 17.91 15.37 21.06
CA GLY A 13 18.15 16.36 20.00
C GLY A 13 18.05 15.76 18.60
N GLY A 14 17.20 14.75 18.41
CA GLY A 14 16.94 14.09 17.12
C GLY A 14 18.09 13.28 16.52
N THR A 15 19.27 13.22 17.16
CA THR A 15 20.50 12.67 16.56
C THR A 15 21.36 11.83 17.50
N ARG A 16 21.19 11.93 18.82
CA ARG A 16 22.01 11.19 19.77
C ARG A 16 21.19 10.09 20.43
N LEU A 17 21.58 8.84 20.20
CA LEU A 17 21.00 7.68 20.87
C LEU A 17 21.71 7.46 22.21
N ALA A 18 20.92 7.24 23.26
CA ALA A 18 21.39 6.84 24.58
C ALA A 18 20.65 5.59 25.06
N GLU A 19 21.37 4.57 25.52
CA GLU A 19 20.77 3.32 26.02
C GLU A 19 20.39 3.43 27.50
N GLU A 20 20.98 4.37 28.22
CA GLU A 20 20.82 4.54 29.66
C GLU A 20 20.43 5.99 30.00
N GLU A 21 19.64 6.17 31.06
CA GLU A 21 19.05 7.47 31.43
C GLU A 21 20.13 8.52 31.76
N ASN A 22 21.17 8.13 32.50
CA ASN A 22 22.29 9.01 32.84
C ASN A 22 23.03 9.57 31.61
N GLN A 23 23.11 8.78 30.53
CA GLN A 23 23.69 9.21 29.26
C GLN A 23 22.74 10.19 28.55
N ALA A 24 21.43 9.92 28.58
CA ALA A 24 20.44 10.85 28.05
C ALA A 24 20.44 12.20 28.79
N GLU A 25 20.56 12.19 30.13
CA GLU A 25 20.69 13.40 30.94
C GLU A 25 21.95 14.21 30.59
N ALA A 26 23.08 13.53 30.45
CA ALA A 26 24.33 14.16 30.03
C ALA A 26 24.21 14.81 28.65
N PHE A 27 23.50 14.17 27.71
CA PHE A 27 23.25 14.72 26.38
C PHE A 27 22.25 15.89 26.41
N ALA A 28 21.21 15.80 27.23
CA ALA A 28 20.14 16.80 27.31
C ALA A 28 20.52 18.02 28.16
N GLY A 29 21.49 17.89 29.06
CA GLY A 29 21.87 18.93 30.03
C GLY A 29 20.80 19.20 31.09
N LYS A 30 19.85 18.28 31.26
CA LYS A 30 18.73 18.36 32.22
C LYS A 30 18.33 16.97 32.70
N PRO A 31 17.67 16.83 33.87
CA PRO A 31 17.11 15.55 34.31
C PRO A 31 16.10 15.01 33.29
N VAL A 32 16.12 13.69 33.08
CA VAL A 32 15.26 13.01 32.09
C VAL A 32 14.40 11.99 32.83
N CYS A 33 13.08 12.03 32.61
CA CYS A 33 12.15 11.02 33.09
C CYS A 33 11.67 10.18 31.91
N LYS A 34 11.81 8.86 31.99
CA LYS A 34 11.37 7.91 30.95
C LYS A 34 9.90 8.08 30.54
N GLU A 35 8.99 8.20 31.50
CA GLU A 35 7.55 8.31 31.19
C GLU A 35 7.19 9.64 30.52
N GLU A 36 7.93 10.71 30.82
CA GLU A 36 7.75 11.98 30.11
C GLU A 36 8.37 11.92 28.72
N ALA A 37 9.57 11.33 28.60
CA ALA A 37 10.24 11.15 27.32
C ALA A 37 9.44 10.26 26.35
N ARG A 38 8.63 9.31 26.83
CA ARG A 38 7.71 8.51 26.00
C ARG A 38 6.70 9.37 25.24
N LYS A 39 6.27 10.49 25.85
CA LYS A 39 5.35 11.45 25.20
C LYS A 39 6.01 12.23 24.07
N GLY A 40 7.35 12.22 24.03
CA GLY A 40 8.15 12.92 23.03
C GLY A 40 8.19 12.26 21.65
N THR A 41 7.57 11.08 21.46
CA THR A 41 7.50 10.43 20.14
C THR A 41 6.43 11.06 19.25
N ILE A 42 6.63 11.05 17.93
CA ILE A 42 5.63 11.53 16.97
C ILE A 42 4.36 10.70 17.10
N ALA A 43 4.50 9.37 17.17
CA ALA A 43 3.39 8.44 17.30
C ALA A 43 2.53 8.72 18.55
N TYR A 44 3.15 9.05 19.69
CA TYR A 44 2.39 9.39 20.90
C TYR A 44 1.49 10.60 20.68
N SER A 45 2.03 11.69 20.14
CA SER A 45 1.25 12.92 19.91
C SER A 45 0.10 12.73 18.93
N ILE A 46 0.29 11.95 17.86
CA ILE A 46 -0.77 11.62 16.91
C ILE A 46 -1.84 10.74 17.59
N MET A 47 -1.46 9.68 18.30
CA MET A 47 -2.42 8.82 19.00
C MET A 47 -3.20 9.58 20.05
N GLU A 48 -2.55 10.48 20.80
CA GLU A 48 -3.20 11.33 21.81
C GLU A 48 -4.26 12.24 21.18
N ALA A 49 -3.94 12.89 20.06
CA ALA A 49 -4.86 13.77 19.34
C ALA A 49 -6.13 13.05 18.81
N HIS A 50 -6.05 11.74 18.57
CA HIS A 50 -7.14 10.93 18.03
C HIS A 50 -7.84 10.06 19.09
N ASN A 51 -7.35 10.08 20.33
CA ASN A 51 -7.89 9.27 21.42
C ASN A 51 -9.09 9.95 22.08
N THR A 52 -10.20 9.22 22.17
CA THR A 52 -11.46 9.69 22.78
C THR A 52 -11.68 9.17 24.20
N SER A 53 -10.80 8.29 24.70
CA SER A 53 -10.98 7.65 26.02
C SER A 53 -10.50 8.48 27.21
N GLY A 54 -9.63 9.47 26.99
CA GLY A 54 -8.88 10.15 28.05
C GLY A 54 -7.83 9.26 28.75
N ASN A 55 -7.59 8.04 28.26
CA ASN A 55 -6.64 7.08 28.81
C ASN A 55 -5.64 6.66 27.72
N MET A 56 -4.36 7.01 27.91
CA MET A 56 -3.30 6.69 26.94
C MET A 56 -2.81 5.25 27.00
N ASP A 57 -3.25 4.41 27.94
CA ASP A 57 -2.96 2.97 27.93
C ASP A 57 -4.04 2.16 27.20
N LYS A 58 -5.27 2.70 27.14
CA LYS A 58 -6.47 2.08 26.54
C LYS A 58 -7.10 3.03 25.53
N LEU A 59 -6.52 3.06 24.34
CA LEU A 59 -6.90 3.99 23.28
C LEU A 59 -8.28 3.65 22.71
N LYS A 60 -9.05 4.70 22.42
CA LYS A 60 -10.28 4.65 21.62
C LYS A 60 -10.16 5.63 20.47
N ILE A 61 -9.67 5.13 19.34
CA ILE A 61 -9.23 5.95 18.22
C ILE A 61 -10.37 6.24 17.24
N LYS A 62 -10.38 7.48 16.75
CA LYS A 62 -11.12 7.93 15.58
C LYS A 62 -10.16 8.28 14.45
N PHE A 63 -10.58 8.06 13.21
CA PHE A 63 -9.75 8.31 12.03
C PHE A 63 -10.28 9.51 11.23
N ASP A 64 -9.39 10.20 10.52
CA ASP A 64 -9.74 11.34 9.66
C ASP A 64 -10.35 10.92 8.33
N ALA A 65 -9.93 9.75 7.82
CA ALA A 65 -10.39 9.22 6.55
C ALA A 65 -10.30 7.70 6.50
N MET A 66 -11.04 7.13 5.55
CA MET A 66 -11.05 5.70 5.27
C MET A 66 -10.80 5.40 3.81
N ALA A 67 -10.25 4.22 3.52
CA ALA A 67 -10.11 3.71 2.16
C ALA A 67 -10.46 2.22 2.06
N SER A 68 -11.06 1.82 0.95
CA SER A 68 -11.26 0.41 0.63
C SER A 68 -11.19 0.16 -0.86
N HIS A 69 -10.81 -1.06 -1.21
CA HIS A 69 -10.78 -1.54 -2.59
C HIS A 69 -12.00 -2.42 -2.90
N ASP A 70 -12.19 -2.71 -4.18
CA ASP A 70 -13.33 -3.41 -4.76
C ASP A 70 -13.60 -4.79 -4.19
N ILE A 71 -12.57 -5.50 -3.72
CA ILE A 71 -12.76 -6.81 -3.09
C ILE A 71 -13.41 -6.69 -1.70
N THR A 72 -13.17 -5.59 -0.97
CA THR A 72 -13.49 -5.48 0.45
C THR A 72 -14.65 -4.54 0.75
N PHE A 73 -14.82 -3.45 -0.01
CA PHE A 73 -15.83 -2.44 0.31
C PHE A 73 -17.26 -2.99 0.26
N VAL A 74 -17.53 -4.01 -0.57
CA VAL A 74 -18.89 -4.55 -0.73
C VAL A 74 -19.38 -5.15 0.58
N GLY A 75 -18.61 -6.06 1.17
CA GLY A 75 -18.94 -6.69 2.44
C GLY A 75 -18.99 -5.70 3.60
N ILE A 76 -18.06 -4.74 3.63
CA ILE A 76 -18.00 -3.69 4.67
C ILE A 76 -19.27 -2.84 4.64
N ILE A 77 -19.62 -2.29 3.48
CA ILE A 77 -20.78 -1.39 3.33
C ILE A 77 -22.09 -2.15 3.55
N GLN A 78 -22.21 -3.40 3.08
CA GLN A 78 -23.39 -4.22 3.34
C GLN A 78 -23.60 -4.46 4.84
N THR A 79 -22.52 -4.77 5.57
CA THR A 79 -22.57 -5.00 7.02
C THR A 79 -22.92 -3.72 7.76
N ALA A 80 -22.27 -2.60 7.43
CA ALA A 80 -22.58 -1.31 8.03
C ALA A 80 -24.03 -0.88 7.75
N LYS A 81 -24.51 -1.04 6.51
CA LYS A 81 -25.91 -0.80 6.13
C LYS A 81 -26.88 -1.66 6.93
N ALA A 82 -26.62 -2.96 7.04
CA ALA A 82 -27.45 -3.87 7.82
C ALA A 82 -27.48 -3.50 9.32
N SER A 83 -26.42 -2.83 9.78
CA SER A 83 -26.26 -2.36 11.16
C SER A 83 -26.79 -0.93 11.39
N GLY A 84 -27.46 -0.32 10.40
CA GLY A 84 -28.13 0.98 10.56
C GLY A 84 -27.35 2.19 10.05
N MET A 85 -26.24 2.00 9.30
CA MET A 85 -25.53 3.12 8.68
C MET A 85 -26.41 3.84 7.63
N GLU A 86 -26.62 5.14 7.81
CA GLU A 86 -27.41 5.98 6.90
C GLU A 86 -26.57 6.85 5.95
N LYS A 87 -25.34 7.16 6.35
CA LYS A 87 -24.35 7.94 5.59
C LYS A 87 -22.94 7.53 6.01
N PHE A 88 -21.93 7.86 5.20
CA PHE A 88 -20.55 7.74 5.64
C PHE A 88 -20.23 8.89 6.60
N PRO A 89 -19.74 8.61 7.83
CA PRO A 89 -19.53 9.63 8.84
C PRO A 89 -18.23 10.42 8.64
N ILE A 90 -17.28 9.86 7.89
CA ILE A 90 -15.98 10.45 7.56
C ILE A 90 -15.68 10.23 6.07
N PRO A 91 -14.76 11.02 5.46
CA PRO A 91 -14.35 10.81 4.08
C PRO A 91 -13.95 9.36 3.82
N TYR A 92 -14.66 8.71 2.89
CA TYR A 92 -14.43 7.29 2.56
C TYR A 92 -14.18 7.12 1.06
N VAL A 93 -12.99 6.64 0.73
CA VAL A 93 -12.53 6.40 -0.63
C VAL A 93 -12.78 4.94 -1.02
N LEU A 94 -13.53 4.73 -2.11
CA LEU A 94 -13.85 3.44 -2.70
C LEU A 94 -13.10 3.31 -4.04
N THR A 95 -12.09 2.44 -4.09
CA THR A 95 -11.23 2.29 -5.27
C THR A 95 -11.45 0.96 -5.98
N ASN A 96 -11.37 0.97 -7.31
CA ASN A 96 -11.54 -0.22 -8.14
C ASN A 96 -10.21 -0.64 -8.76
N CYS A 97 -9.26 -1.04 -7.92
CA CYS A 97 -7.89 -1.33 -8.35
C CYS A 97 -7.53 -2.82 -8.37
N HIS A 98 -8.21 -3.68 -7.61
CA HIS A 98 -7.87 -5.10 -7.50
C HIS A 98 -8.61 -5.97 -8.52
N ASN A 99 -9.88 -5.65 -8.84
CA ASN A 99 -10.65 -6.33 -9.88
C ASN A 99 -10.53 -5.62 -11.25
N SER A 100 -9.31 -5.23 -11.63
CA SER A 100 -9.01 -4.61 -12.94
C SER A 100 -8.76 -5.62 -14.06
N LEU A 101 -8.38 -6.85 -13.71
CA LEU A 101 -8.23 -7.97 -14.63
C LEU A 101 -9.47 -8.86 -14.44
N CYS A 102 -10.10 -9.31 -15.52
CA CYS A 102 -11.22 -10.26 -15.51
C CYS A 102 -10.79 -11.67 -15.00
N ALA A 103 -9.99 -11.75 -13.94
CA ALA A 103 -9.50 -12.99 -13.34
C ALA A 103 -10.66 -13.81 -12.75
N VAL A 104 -11.73 -13.13 -12.35
CA VAL A 104 -13.00 -13.73 -11.94
C VAL A 104 -13.96 -13.63 -13.14
N GLY A 105 -14.29 -14.76 -13.76
CA GLY A 105 -15.26 -14.78 -14.87
C GLY A 105 -16.67 -14.39 -14.41
N GLY A 106 -17.45 -13.74 -15.28
CA GLY A 106 -18.84 -13.31 -15.00
C GLY A 106 -18.98 -11.78 -14.96
N THR A 107 -20.07 -11.29 -14.34
CA THR A 107 -20.38 -9.84 -14.16
C THR A 107 -19.87 -9.29 -12.82
N ILE A 108 -19.13 -10.09 -12.04
CA ILE A 108 -18.80 -9.81 -10.64
C ILE A 108 -18.08 -8.45 -10.53
N ASN A 109 -17.14 -8.18 -11.43
CA ASN A 109 -16.38 -6.93 -11.40
C ASN A 109 -17.30 -5.74 -11.69
N GLU A 110 -18.16 -5.83 -12.72
CA GLU A 110 -19.11 -4.78 -13.04
C GLU A 110 -20.12 -4.55 -11.90
N ASP A 111 -20.61 -5.61 -11.27
CA ASP A 111 -21.56 -5.55 -10.16
C ASP A 111 -20.95 -4.89 -8.92
N ASP A 112 -19.71 -5.23 -8.56
CA ASP A 112 -18.97 -4.62 -7.44
C ASP A 112 -18.70 -3.13 -7.70
N HIS A 113 -18.28 -2.78 -8.92
CA HIS A 113 -18.00 -1.40 -9.32
C HIS A 113 -19.28 -0.55 -9.31
N MET A 114 -20.38 -1.10 -9.85
CA MET A 114 -21.70 -0.45 -9.82
C MET A 114 -22.23 -0.32 -8.39
N PHE A 115 -22.01 -1.33 -7.53
CA PHE A 115 -22.31 -1.24 -6.12
C PHE A 115 -21.55 -0.08 -5.46
N GLY A 116 -20.22 -0.02 -5.64
CA GLY A 116 -19.38 1.04 -5.09
C GLY A 116 -19.82 2.43 -5.54
N LEU A 117 -20.13 2.61 -6.83
CA LEU A 117 -20.65 3.88 -7.35
C LEU A 117 -22.00 4.26 -6.73
N SER A 118 -22.92 3.29 -6.61
CA SER A 118 -24.23 3.52 -6.01
C SER A 118 -24.12 3.85 -4.52
N ALA A 119 -23.20 3.22 -3.80
CA ALA A 119 -22.93 3.47 -2.39
C ALA A 119 -22.33 4.86 -2.17
N ALA A 120 -21.34 5.27 -2.98
CA ALA A 120 -20.76 6.61 -2.93
C ALA A 120 -21.83 7.69 -3.17
N LYS A 121 -22.72 7.50 -4.15
CA LYS A 121 -23.85 8.40 -4.42
C LYS A 121 -24.86 8.46 -3.28
N LYS A 122 -25.16 7.31 -2.67
CA LYS A 122 -26.18 7.22 -1.61
C LYS A 122 -25.70 7.74 -0.26
N TYR A 123 -24.50 7.35 0.14
CA TYR A 123 -24.00 7.57 1.50
C TYR A 123 -23.01 8.74 1.61
N GLY A 124 -22.56 9.31 0.50
CA GLY A 124 -21.62 10.44 0.47
C GLY A 124 -20.16 10.01 0.58
N GLY A 125 -19.63 9.38 -0.46
CA GLY A 125 -18.24 8.91 -0.53
C GLY A 125 -17.53 9.27 -1.85
N ILE A 126 -16.27 8.86 -1.95
CA ILE A 126 -15.42 9.15 -3.11
C ILE A 126 -15.22 7.87 -3.91
N TYR A 127 -15.80 7.83 -5.10
CA TYR A 127 -15.63 6.71 -6.01
C TYR A 127 -14.44 6.96 -6.93
N VAL A 128 -13.46 6.06 -6.92
CA VAL A 128 -12.31 6.06 -7.84
C VAL A 128 -12.53 4.97 -8.88
N PRO A 129 -12.84 5.34 -10.14
CA PRO A 129 -13.12 4.36 -11.19
C PRO A 129 -11.94 3.41 -11.47
N PRO A 130 -12.20 2.26 -12.10
CA PRO A 130 -11.14 1.35 -12.48
C PRO A 130 -10.14 2.03 -13.42
N HIS A 131 -8.87 1.59 -13.32
CA HIS A 131 -7.74 2.09 -14.11
C HIS A 131 -7.36 3.58 -13.88
N ILE A 132 -7.96 4.26 -12.90
CA ILE A 132 -7.60 5.65 -12.58
C ILE A 132 -6.42 5.72 -11.62
N ALA A 133 -6.46 4.96 -10.52
CA ALA A 133 -5.41 4.95 -9.51
C ALA A 133 -5.46 3.65 -8.70
N VAL A 134 -4.31 3.31 -8.11
CA VAL A 134 -4.24 2.28 -7.06
C VAL A 134 -4.48 2.94 -5.71
N ILE A 135 -5.19 2.24 -4.82
CA ILE A 135 -5.68 2.75 -3.53
C ILE A 135 -4.64 3.56 -2.75
N HIS A 136 -3.45 3.00 -2.51
CA HIS A 136 -2.45 3.66 -1.68
C HIS A 136 -1.83 4.88 -2.36
N GLN A 137 -1.63 4.83 -3.67
CA GLN A 137 -1.14 6.00 -4.39
C GLN A 137 -2.17 7.13 -4.34
N TYR A 138 -3.45 6.80 -4.54
CA TYR A 138 -4.53 7.78 -4.43
C TYR A 138 -4.59 8.40 -3.03
N MET A 139 -4.49 7.58 -1.98
CA MET A 139 -4.52 8.08 -0.60
C MET A 139 -3.32 8.97 -0.27
N ARG A 140 -2.10 8.64 -0.74
CA ARG A 140 -0.93 9.51 -0.58
C ARG A 140 -1.13 10.87 -1.24
N GLU A 141 -1.65 10.88 -2.47
CA GLU A 141 -1.83 12.11 -3.23
C GLU A 141 -2.98 12.97 -2.70
N MET A 142 -4.06 12.35 -2.19
CA MET A 142 -5.32 13.06 -1.93
C MET A 142 -5.71 13.20 -0.45
N PHE A 143 -5.22 12.34 0.45
CA PHE A 143 -5.70 12.27 1.84
C PHE A 143 -4.61 12.31 2.92
N ALA A 144 -3.50 11.60 2.72
CA ALA A 144 -2.40 11.54 3.68
C ALA A 144 -1.80 12.93 3.92
N GLY A 145 -1.55 13.28 5.18
CA GLY A 145 -1.00 14.56 5.61
C GLY A 145 -0.49 14.46 7.05
N CYS A 146 0.28 15.48 7.47
CA CYS A 146 0.99 15.44 8.73
C CYS A 146 0.03 15.47 9.93
N GLY A 147 0.20 14.52 10.85
CA GLY A 147 -0.56 14.43 12.08
C GLY A 147 -1.86 13.64 11.97
N LYS A 148 -2.22 13.15 10.78
CA LYS A 148 -3.49 12.45 10.52
C LYS A 148 -3.43 10.96 10.89
N MET A 149 -4.60 10.37 11.13
CA MET A 149 -4.81 8.92 11.16
C MET A 149 -5.75 8.45 10.04
N ILE A 150 -5.35 7.42 9.29
CA ILE A 150 -6.15 6.85 8.19
C ILE A 150 -6.34 5.34 8.37
N LEU A 151 -7.57 4.86 8.18
CA LEU A 151 -7.91 3.43 8.24
C LEU A 151 -8.18 2.87 6.83
N GLY A 152 -7.60 1.74 6.50
CA GLY A 152 -7.82 1.07 5.22
C GLY A 152 -8.14 -0.40 5.38
N SER A 153 -8.84 -0.99 4.40
CA SER A 153 -9.12 -2.44 4.38
C SER A 153 -8.05 -3.28 3.70
N ASP A 154 -6.87 -2.70 3.48
CA ASP A 154 -5.72 -3.31 2.82
C ASP A 154 -4.51 -3.23 3.75
N SER A 155 -3.71 -4.30 3.81
CA SER A 155 -2.55 -4.39 4.71
C SER A 155 -1.50 -3.30 4.46
N HIS A 156 -1.32 -2.87 3.21
CA HIS A 156 -0.34 -1.87 2.77
C HIS A 156 -0.84 -0.43 2.97
N THR A 157 -1.89 -0.23 3.76
CA THR A 157 -2.31 1.09 4.24
C THR A 157 -1.20 1.69 5.11
N ARG A 158 -0.23 2.33 4.45
CA ARG A 158 1.02 2.87 5.00
C ARG A 158 1.32 4.20 4.30
N TYR A 159 1.22 5.28 5.07
CA TYR A 159 1.37 6.67 4.61
C TYR A 159 2.30 7.46 5.55
N GLY A 160 3.15 6.76 6.30
CA GLY A 160 3.99 7.30 7.36
C GLY A 160 4.97 8.36 6.85
N ALA A 161 5.47 8.20 5.64
CA ALA A 161 6.40 9.15 5.00
C ALA A 161 5.80 10.55 4.76
N LEU A 162 4.47 10.68 4.84
CA LEU A 162 3.74 11.96 4.80
C LEU A 162 3.30 12.45 6.18
N GLY A 163 3.81 11.84 7.26
CA GLY A 163 3.46 12.15 8.64
C GLY A 163 2.09 11.63 9.07
N THR A 164 1.51 10.66 8.35
CA THR A 164 0.23 10.04 8.67
C THR A 164 0.42 8.68 9.32
N MET A 165 -0.21 8.43 10.47
CA MET A 165 -0.31 7.07 11.02
C MET A 165 -1.45 6.32 10.33
N ALA A 166 -1.11 5.41 9.44
CA ALA A 166 -2.07 4.66 8.65
C ALA A 166 -2.12 3.19 9.07
N ILE A 167 -3.31 2.65 9.24
CA ILE A 167 -3.53 1.27 9.71
C ILE A 167 -4.37 0.51 8.69
N GLY A 168 -3.89 -0.68 8.31
CA GLY A 168 -4.63 -1.65 7.51
C GLY A 168 -5.34 -2.67 8.41
N GLU A 169 -6.64 -2.84 8.26
CA GLU A 169 -7.46 -3.70 9.12
C GLU A 169 -8.52 -4.50 8.37
N GLY A 170 -9.04 -5.53 9.04
CA GLY A 170 -10.18 -6.29 8.53
C GLY A 170 -11.47 -5.45 8.47
N GLY A 171 -12.39 -5.86 7.60
CA GLY A 171 -13.63 -5.12 7.36
C GLY A 171 -14.49 -4.83 8.61
N GLY A 172 -14.38 -5.64 9.65
CA GLY A 172 -15.09 -5.41 10.92
C GLY A 172 -14.69 -4.10 11.61
N GLU A 173 -13.41 -3.74 11.63
CA GLU A 173 -12.95 -2.47 12.22
C GLU A 173 -13.38 -1.26 11.39
N LEU A 174 -13.44 -1.41 10.06
CA LEU A 174 -13.99 -0.39 9.18
C LEU A 174 -15.50 -0.20 9.42
N VAL A 175 -16.25 -1.29 9.63
CA VAL A 175 -17.69 -1.20 9.97
C VAL A 175 -17.90 -0.40 11.26
N LYS A 176 -17.08 -0.61 12.29
CA LYS A 176 -17.16 0.19 13.53
C LYS A 176 -17.04 1.69 13.25
N GLN A 177 -16.05 2.09 12.46
CA GLN A 177 -15.87 3.51 12.12
C GLN A 177 -17.06 4.06 11.33
N LEU A 178 -17.65 3.28 10.42
CA LEU A 178 -18.86 3.66 9.67
C LEU A 178 -20.10 3.78 10.57
N LEU A 179 -20.15 3.07 11.70
CA LEU A 179 -21.20 3.15 12.71
C LEU A 179 -20.90 4.18 13.80
N CYS A 180 -19.86 5.00 13.63
CA CYS A 180 -19.39 5.97 14.61
C CYS A 180 -18.91 5.35 15.93
N ASP A 181 -18.50 4.08 15.93
CA ASP A 181 -17.75 3.44 17.03
C ASP A 181 -16.24 3.73 16.93
N THR A 182 -15.48 3.31 17.93
CA THR A 182 -14.04 3.55 18.05
C THR A 182 -13.21 2.31 17.71
N TYR A 183 -11.95 2.54 17.34
CA TYR A 183 -10.94 1.49 17.26
C TYR A 183 -10.27 1.36 18.62
N ASP A 184 -10.60 0.27 19.32
CA ASP A 184 -10.24 0.06 20.71
C ASP A 184 -8.99 -0.83 20.79
N VAL A 185 -7.88 -0.24 21.26
CA VAL A 185 -6.58 -0.93 21.29
C VAL A 185 -5.77 -0.51 22.51
N ASN A 186 -4.91 -1.40 23.01
CA ASN A 186 -3.88 -0.97 23.96
C ASN A 186 -2.88 -0.07 23.23
N ARG A 187 -2.30 0.91 23.91
CA ARG A 187 -1.26 1.72 23.28
C ARG A 187 -0.11 0.83 22.80
N PRO A 188 0.22 0.86 21.50
CA PRO A 188 1.33 0.09 20.97
C PRO A 188 2.66 0.65 21.49
N GLU A 189 3.64 -0.24 21.62
CA GLU A 189 5.04 0.16 21.78
C GLU A 189 5.53 0.89 20.52
N VAL A 190 6.46 1.83 20.70
CA VAL A 190 7.04 2.61 19.60
C VAL A 190 8.52 2.24 19.44
N ILE A 191 8.89 1.80 18.25
CA ILE A 191 10.25 1.40 17.90
C ILE A 191 10.87 2.47 17.02
N ALA A 192 12.00 3.02 17.45
CA ALA A 192 12.79 3.93 16.61
C ALA A 192 13.42 3.15 15.45
N ILE A 193 13.18 3.59 14.23
CA ILE A 193 13.95 3.19 13.06
C ILE A 193 14.93 4.32 12.78
N TYR A 194 16.09 4.24 13.42
CA TYR A 194 17.11 5.28 13.35
C TYR A 194 17.94 5.10 12.08
N LEU A 195 17.75 6.00 11.12
CA LEU A 195 18.46 6.01 9.85
C LEU A 195 19.66 6.96 9.92
N ASP A 196 20.87 6.44 9.68
CA ASP A 196 22.09 7.22 9.61
C ASP A 196 22.77 7.11 8.23
N GLY A 197 23.61 8.09 7.90
CA GLY A 197 24.28 8.16 6.61
C GLY A 197 23.33 8.45 5.44
N LYS A 198 23.72 8.01 4.24
CA LYS A 198 22.95 8.21 3.00
C LYS A 198 23.02 6.94 2.14
N PRO A 199 21.95 6.55 1.42
CA PRO A 199 21.99 5.41 0.52
C PRO A 199 23.03 5.64 -0.60
N ASN A 200 23.79 4.59 -0.92
CA ASN A 200 24.72 4.62 -2.03
C ASN A 200 23.98 4.71 -3.38
N PRO A 201 24.65 5.19 -4.45
CA PRO A 201 24.11 5.06 -5.80
C PRO A 201 23.67 3.62 -6.08
N TRP A 202 22.55 3.47 -6.79
CA TRP A 202 21.91 2.18 -7.11
C TRP A 202 21.26 1.42 -5.95
N VAL A 203 21.30 1.95 -4.73
CA VAL A 203 20.50 1.46 -3.61
C VAL A 203 19.13 2.14 -3.66
N GLY A 204 18.10 1.36 -3.96
CA GLY A 204 16.71 1.79 -3.99
C GLY A 204 15.99 1.64 -2.64
N PRO A 205 14.76 2.15 -2.53
CA PRO A 205 13.98 2.07 -1.29
C PRO A 205 13.68 0.62 -0.88
N GLN A 206 13.57 -0.29 -1.86
CA GLN A 206 13.37 -1.71 -1.60
C GLN A 206 14.55 -2.35 -0.87
N ASP A 207 15.78 -1.93 -1.16
CA ASP A 207 16.96 -2.51 -0.51
C ASP A 207 16.98 -2.19 0.99
N ILE A 208 16.64 -0.96 1.35
CA ILE A 208 16.52 -0.53 2.75
C ILE A 208 15.35 -1.24 3.44
N ALA A 209 14.21 -1.37 2.76
CA ALA A 209 13.07 -2.11 3.29
C ALA A 209 13.41 -3.58 3.56
N LEU A 210 14.04 -4.26 2.60
CA LEU A 210 14.45 -5.66 2.73
C LEU A 210 15.52 -5.86 3.82
N ALA A 211 16.44 -4.91 3.98
CA ALA A 211 17.41 -4.92 5.07
C ALA A 211 16.70 -4.90 6.44
N ILE A 212 15.70 -4.01 6.60
CA ILE A 212 14.92 -3.91 7.83
C ILE A 212 14.08 -5.18 8.04
N ILE A 213 13.31 -5.61 7.02
CA ILE A 213 12.45 -6.81 7.10
C ILE A 213 13.26 -8.05 7.48
N GLY A 214 14.40 -8.28 6.82
CA GLY A 214 15.28 -9.41 7.11
C GLY A 214 15.78 -9.43 8.55
N ALA A 215 16.03 -8.25 9.13
CA ALA A 215 16.49 -8.12 10.51
C ALA A 215 15.38 -8.32 11.55
N VAL A 216 14.15 -7.83 11.30
CA VAL A 216 13.10 -7.73 12.34
C VAL A 216 12.00 -8.78 12.26
N PHE A 217 11.83 -9.46 11.12
CA PHE A 217 10.69 -10.35 10.94
C PHE A 217 10.82 -11.64 11.77
N LYS A 218 11.98 -12.33 11.69
CA LYS A 218 12.17 -13.67 12.29
C LYS A 218 12.00 -13.68 13.81
N ASN A 219 12.42 -12.62 14.49
CA ASN A 219 12.31 -12.46 15.94
C ASN A 219 11.04 -11.69 16.35
N GLY A 220 10.22 -11.25 15.40
CA GLY A 220 9.00 -10.47 15.67
C GLY A 220 9.25 -9.15 16.37
N TYR A 221 10.43 -8.53 16.17
CA TYR A 221 10.89 -7.38 16.95
C TYR A 221 9.90 -6.19 16.92
N VAL A 222 9.24 -5.96 15.78
CA VAL A 222 8.28 -4.86 15.57
C VAL A 222 6.82 -5.32 15.46
N LYS A 223 6.51 -6.59 15.75
CA LYS A 223 5.17 -7.15 15.58
C LYS A 223 4.14 -6.41 16.41
N ASN A 224 3.08 -5.90 15.77
CA ASN A 224 2.03 -5.07 16.38
C ASN A 224 2.54 -3.79 17.10
N LYS A 225 3.73 -3.31 16.73
CA LYS A 225 4.33 -2.07 17.25
C LYS A 225 4.28 -0.98 16.18
N VAL A 226 4.49 0.28 16.57
CA VAL A 226 4.65 1.40 15.64
C VAL A 226 6.12 1.56 15.28
N MET A 227 6.42 1.62 13.98
CA MET A 227 7.76 1.95 13.49
C MET A 227 7.86 3.46 13.24
N GLU A 228 8.68 4.16 14.05
CA GLU A 228 8.89 5.60 13.91
C GLU A 228 10.27 5.89 13.29
N PHE A 229 10.28 6.39 12.05
CA PHE A 229 11.50 6.65 11.29
C PHE A 229 12.09 8.02 11.63
N VAL A 230 13.32 7.98 12.15
CA VAL A 230 14.03 9.12 12.74
C VAL A 230 15.51 9.11 12.34
N GLY A 231 16.26 10.11 12.80
CA GLY A 231 17.68 10.26 12.51
C GLY A 231 17.97 11.17 11.31
N PRO A 232 19.25 11.48 11.07
CA PRO A 232 19.69 12.39 10.02
C PRO A 232 19.53 11.79 8.61
N GLY A 233 19.56 10.47 8.48
CA GLY A 233 19.46 9.77 7.20
C GLY A 233 18.13 9.99 6.47
N VAL A 234 17.04 10.29 7.21
CA VAL A 234 15.72 10.59 6.64
C VAL A 234 15.80 11.73 5.62
N SER A 235 16.48 12.83 5.98
CA SER A 235 16.60 14.02 5.14
C SER A 235 17.53 13.84 3.94
N THR A 236 18.18 12.68 3.79
CA THR A 236 19.00 12.36 2.61
C THR A 236 18.19 11.75 1.46
N MET A 237 16.92 11.41 1.71
CA MET A 237 16.02 10.74 0.78
C MET A 237 14.80 11.63 0.47
N THR A 238 14.29 11.58 -0.75
CA THR A 238 13.04 12.25 -1.11
C THR A 238 11.83 11.51 -0.53
N THR A 239 10.69 12.20 -0.41
CA THR A 239 9.44 11.67 0.12
C THR A 239 8.93 10.50 -0.71
N ASP A 240 9.11 10.52 -2.04
CA ASP A 240 8.73 9.38 -2.88
C ASP A 240 9.63 8.15 -2.65
N TYR A 241 10.91 8.36 -2.36
CA TYR A 241 11.82 7.29 -1.93
C TYR A 241 11.40 6.73 -0.56
N ARG A 242 11.09 7.62 0.40
CA ARG A 242 10.56 7.22 1.73
C ARG A 242 9.26 6.44 1.61
N ASN A 243 8.33 6.84 0.73
CA ASN A 243 7.09 6.10 0.46
C ASN A 243 7.35 4.66 -0.01
N GLY A 244 8.42 4.44 -0.80
CA GLY A 244 8.84 3.12 -1.24
C GLY A 244 9.33 2.21 -0.11
N ILE A 245 9.94 2.80 0.93
CA ILE A 245 10.33 2.08 2.15
C ILE A 245 9.10 1.84 3.04
N ASP A 246 8.31 2.89 3.27
CA ASP A 246 7.19 2.91 4.21
C ASP A 246 6.12 1.87 3.87
N VAL A 247 5.77 1.72 2.59
CA VAL A 247 4.79 0.74 2.14
C VAL A 247 5.18 -0.70 2.45
N MET A 248 6.47 -1.00 2.48
CA MET A 248 7.01 -2.33 2.76
C MET A 248 7.08 -2.64 4.26
N THR A 249 6.84 -1.65 5.14
CA THR A 249 6.83 -1.88 6.60
C THR A 249 5.77 -2.90 7.01
N THR A 250 4.68 -3.05 6.24
CA THR A 250 3.67 -4.09 6.49
C THR A 250 4.27 -5.49 6.59
N GLU A 251 5.33 -5.77 5.83
CA GLU A 251 5.98 -7.09 5.77
C GLU A 251 6.83 -7.40 7.00
N THR A 252 7.00 -6.41 7.89
CA THR A 252 7.60 -6.59 9.21
C THR A 252 6.58 -7.00 10.28
N THR A 253 5.29 -7.01 9.95
CA THR A 253 4.15 -7.18 10.88
C THR A 253 3.94 -6.03 11.87
N CYS A 254 4.49 -4.84 11.59
CA CYS A 254 4.20 -3.63 12.36
C CYS A 254 2.73 -3.22 12.24
N LEU A 255 2.20 -2.58 13.28
CA LEU A 255 0.83 -2.05 13.29
C LEU A 255 0.68 -0.85 12.34
N SER A 256 1.63 0.09 12.43
CA SER A 256 1.67 1.32 11.65
C SER A 256 3.12 1.81 11.55
N SER A 257 3.36 2.74 10.65
CA SER A 257 4.59 3.50 10.56
C SER A 257 4.30 5.00 10.59
N VAL A 258 5.29 5.80 11.01
CA VAL A 258 5.29 7.26 10.90
C VAL A 258 6.73 7.75 10.76
N TRP A 259 6.93 8.85 10.04
CA TRP A 259 8.24 9.42 9.79
C TRP A 259 8.29 10.84 10.32
N ARG A 260 9.48 11.29 10.73
CA ARG A 260 9.73 12.73 10.82
C ARG A 260 9.50 13.39 9.45
N THR A 261 8.91 14.57 9.44
CA THR A 261 8.63 15.32 8.21
C THR A 261 9.60 16.49 8.06
N ASP A 262 9.90 16.85 6.82
CA ASP A 262 10.81 17.93 6.48
C ASP A 262 10.37 18.65 5.21
N GLU A 263 11.21 19.57 4.72
CA GLU A 263 10.86 20.43 3.58
C GLU A 263 10.60 19.64 2.29
N ASP A 264 11.18 18.44 2.13
CA ASP A 264 10.85 17.59 1.00
C ASP A 264 9.41 17.05 1.10
N THR A 265 8.94 16.73 2.31
CA THR A 265 7.53 16.37 2.56
C THR A 265 6.61 17.54 2.25
N ARG A 266 6.99 18.78 2.62
CA ARG A 266 6.25 19.98 2.22
C ARG A 266 6.20 20.13 0.70
N ALA A 267 7.33 19.93 0.02
CA ALA A 267 7.42 20.03 -1.43
C ALA A 267 6.52 19.00 -2.12
N PHE A 268 6.50 17.75 -1.63
CA PHE A 268 5.60 16.70 -2.12
C PHE A 268 4.14 17.13 -1.98
N LEU A 269 3.71 17.54 -0.78
CA LEU A 269 2.32 17.93 -0.54
C LEU A 269 1.93 19.18 -1.36
N THR A 270 2.82 20.17 -1.46
CA THR A 270 2.60 21.38 -2.26
C THR A 270 2.45 21.07 -3.75
N LEU A 271 3.27 20.14 -4.29
CA LEU A 271 3.15 19.68 -5.68
C LEU A 271 1.78 19.07 -5.98
N HIS A 272 1.15 18.45 -4.98
CA HIS A 272 -0.20 17.89 -5.07
C HIS A 272 -1.29 18.91 -4.71
N GLY A 273 -0.94 20.19 -4.53
CA GLY A 273 -1.88 21.26 -4.19
C GLY A 273 -2.39 21.19 -2.75
N ARG A 274 -1.62 20.59 -1.84
CA ARG A 274 -1.99 20.31 -0.45
C ARG A 274 -0.95 20.83 0.54
N GLY A 275 -0.34 21.98 0.24
CA GLY A 275 0.71 22.56 1.09
C GLY A 275 0.24 22.85 2.52
N GLU A 276 -1.06 23.07 2.71
CA GLU A 276 -1.73 23.25 4.01
C GLU A 276 -1.83 21.97 4.86
N ASP A 277 -1.67 20.79 4.26
CA ASP A 277 -1.63 19.51 4.98
C ASP A 277 -0.24 19.20 5.56
N TYR A 278 0.75 20.07 5.32
CA TYR A 278 2.10 19.94 5.88
C TYR A 278 2.18 20.57 7.27
N ASN A 279 2.73 19.82 8.20
CA ASN A 279 3.29 20.31 9.46
C ASN A 279 4.63 19.62 9.69
N GLU A 280 5.56 20.33 10.32
CA GLU A 280 6.81 19.72 10.77
C GLU A 280 6.51 18.78 11.96
N LEU A 281 6.86 17.52 11.80
CA LEU A 281 6.76 16.48 12.82
C LEU A 281 8.17 15.99 13.12
N ASN A 282 8.63 16.20 14.33
CA ASN A 282 9.88 15.67 14.84
C ASN A 282 9.66 15.12 16.24
N PRO A 283 10.47 14.13 16.68
CA PRO A 283 10.54 13.78 18.09
C PRO A 283 10.91 15.01 18.92
N ALA A 284 10.41 15.08 20.16
CA ALA A 284 10.80 16.13 21.10
C ALA A 284 12.30 16.09 21.41
N ASP A 285 12.81 17.12 22.09
CA ASP A 285 14.22 17.22 22.49
C ASP A 285 14.76 15.96 23.17
N VAL A 286 13.89 15.26 23.92
CA VAL A 286 14.17 13.95 24.50
C VAL A 286 12.95 13.07 24.27
N ALA A 287 13.11 12.02 23.47
CA ALA A 287 12.08 11.01 23.21
C ALA A 287 12.57 9.63 23.66
N TYR A 288 11.72 8.84 24.31
CA TYR A 288 12.03 7.46 24.67
C TYR A 288 11.26 6.50 23.77
N TYR A 289 11.97 5.53 23.21
CA TYR A 289 11.45 4.45 22.38
C TYR A 289 11.60 3.12 23.09
N ASP A 290 10.62 2.22 22.90
CA ASP A 290 10.60 0.90 23.54
C ASP A 290 11.63 -0.07 22.91
N GLY A 291 12.20 0.29 21.75
CA GLY A 291 13.33 -0.38 21.11
C GLY A 291 13.90 0.47 19.96
N CYS A 292 14.99 0.01 19.36
CA CYS A 292 15.64 0.69 18.25
C CYS A 292 16.19 -0.28 17.21
N VAL A 293 15.88 0.02 15.95
CA VAL A 293 16.50 -0.56 14.76
C VAL A 293 17.40 0.52 14.18
N TYR A 294 18.71 0.39 14.37
CA TYR A 294 19.68 1.28 13.76
C TYR A 294 20.04 0.77 12.37
N VAL A 295 19.98 1.65 11.37
CA VAL A 295 20.30 1.34 9.97
C VAL A 295 21.37 2.31 9.48
N ASP A 296 22.54 1.79 9.13
CA ASP A 296 23.56 2.54 8.41
C ASP A 296 23.30 2.45 6.91
N LEU A 297 22.66 3.50 6.37
CA LEU A 297 22.27 3.59 4.97
C LEU A 297 23.48 3.52 4.02
N SER A 298 24.67 3.92 4.47
CA SER A 298 25.89 3.91 3.67
C SER A 298 26.46 2.50 3.46
N THR A 299 25.98 1.53 4.24
CA THR A 299 26.40 0.13 4.14
C THR A 299 25.36 -0.77 3.47
N VAL A 300 24.15 -0.27 3.23
CA VAL A 300 23.12 -1.00 2.48
C VAL A 300 23.60 -1.19 1.04
N LYS A 301 23.40 -2.40 0.51
CA LYS A 301 23.70 -2.77 -0.87
C LYS A 301 22.42 -3.21 -1.57
N PRO A 302 22.41 -3.33 -2.92
CA PRO A 302 21.29 -3.92 -3.63
C PRO A 302 20.92 -5.31 -3.08
N MET A 303 19.64 -5.50 -2.77
CA MET A 303 19.09 -6.68 -2.13
C MET A 303 18.00 -7.34 -2.99
N ILE A 304 17.72 -8.59 -2.68
CA ILE A 304 16.64 -9.37 -3.27
C ILE A 304 15.97 -10.22 -2.20
N ALA A 305 14.64 -10.34 -2.27
CA ALA A 305 13.90 -11.33 -1.50
C ALA A 305 13.59 -12.53 -2.39
N LEU A 306 13.89 -13.73 -1.89
CA LEU A 306 13.54 -14.99 -2.53
C LEU A 306 12.23 -15.54 -1.95
N PRO A 307 11.52 -16.44 -2.66
CA PRO A 307 10.34 -17.11 -2.13
C PRO A 307 10.60 -17.85 -0.80
N PHE A 308 9.60 -18.10 0.04
CA PHE A 308 8.17 -17.75 -0.10
C PHE A 308 7.73 -16.61 0.82
N HIS A 309 8.68 -15.87 1.37
CA HIS A 309 8.38 -14.75 2.26
C HIS A 309 9.36 -13.61 2.02
N PRO A 310 8.92 -12.34 2.05
CA PRO A 310 9.79 -11.19 1.82
C PRO A 310 10.91 -10.99 2.83
N SER A 311 10.88 -11.70 3.94
CA SER A 311 12.00 -11.74 4.91
C SER A 311 13.13 -12.69 4.51
N ASN A 312 12.97 -13.47 3.42
CA ASN A 312 14.03 -14.31 2.89
C ASN A 312 14.96 -13.47 2.00
N THR A 313 15.70 -12.56 2.63
CA THR A 313 16.46 -11.52 1.95
C THR A 313 17.94 -11.85 1.86
N TYR A 314 18.55 -11.43 0.75
CA TYR A 314 19.97 -11.58 0.47
C TYR A 314 20.51 -10.29 -0.17
N GLU A 315 21.77 -9.95 0.10
CA GLU A 315 22.50 -9.04 -0.79
C GLU A 315 22.66 -9.72 -2.16
N ILE A 316 22.53 -8.98 -3.26
CA ILE A 316 22.64 -9.56 -4.60
C ILE A 316 24.03 -10.20 -4.82
N ASP A 317 25.08 -9.60 -4.25
CA ASP A 317 26.44 -10.16 -4.30
C ASP A 317 26.55 -11.50 -3.57
N GLU A 318 25.91 -11.62 -2.39
CA GLU A 318 25.86 -12.85 -1.60
C GLU A 318 25.10 -13.95 -2.36
N LEU A 319 23.95 -13.60 -2.96
CA LEU A 319 23.18 -14.51 -3.80
C LEU A 319 24.03 -15.03 -4.97
N ASN A 320 24.74 -14.14 -5.67
CA ASN A 320 25.56 -14.54 -6.81
C ASN A 320 26.74 -15.43 -6.39
N ALA A 321 27.37 -15.14 -5.24
CA ALA A 321 28.50 -15.93 -4.74
C ALA A 321 28.10 -17.36 -4.30
N ASN A 322 26.87 -17.54 -3.80
CA ASN A 322 26.40 -18.80 -3.21
C ASN A 322 25.15 -19.36 -3.92
N LEU A 323 24.98 -19.04 -5.20
CA LEU A 323 23.72 -19.22 -5.94
C LEU A 323 23.14 -20.63 -5.85
N GLY A 324 23.96 -21.66 -6.08
CA GLY A 324 23.51 -23.05 -6.06
C GLY A 324 22.99 -23.51 -4.71
N ASP A 325 23.58 -23.04 -3.61
CA ASP A 325 23.19 -23.47 -2.27
C ASP A 325 21.95 -22.72 -1.78
N ILE A 326 21.91 -21.40 -1.98
CA ILE A 326 20.74 -20.57 -1.62
C ILE A 326 19.49 -21.04 -2.38
N LEU A 327 19.58 -21.30 -3.69
CA LEU A 327 18.42 -21.76 -4.46
C LEU A 327 17.93 -23.15 -4.01
N ARG A 328 18.84 -24.05 -3.60
CA ARG A 328 18.45 -25.36 -3.03
C ARG A 328 17.76 -25.23 -1.68
N GLU A 329 18.16 -24.26 -0.86
CA GLU A 329 17.46 -23.97 0.41
C GLU A 329 16.02 -23.51 0.15
N VAL A 330 15.81 -22.64 -0.85
CA VAL A 330 14.47 -22.21 -1.27
C VAL A 330 13.65 -23.39 -1.81
N GLU A 331 14.23 -24.30 -2.60
CA GLU A 331 13.55 -25.51 -3.07
C GLU A 331 13.13 -26.44 -1.92
N LYS A 332 13.96 -26.58 -0.87
CA LYS A 332 13.60 -27.36 0.32
C LYS A 332 12.41 -26.73 1.04
N GLU A 333 12.41 -25.42 1.20
CA GLU A 333 11.28 -24.70 1.78
C GLU A 333 10.01 -24.82 0.92
N ALA A 334 10.17 -24.81 -0.42
CA ALA A 334 9.06 -25.05 -1.35
C ALA A 334 8.41 -26.41 -1.13
N ALA A 335 9.23 -27.46 -0.97
CA ALA A 335 8.74 -28.81 -0.71
C ALA A 335 7.99 -28.90 0.63
N HIS A 336 8.48 -28.19 1.66
CA HIS A 336 7.83 -28.09 2.96
C HIS A 336 6.47 -27.38 2.86
N VAL A 337 6.42 -26.16 2.33
CA VAL A 337 5.20 -25.35 2.18
C VAL A 337 4.18 -26.03 1.25
N GLY A 338 4.67 -26.61 0.15
CA GLY A 338 3.85 -27.28 -0.85
C GLY A 338 3.32 -28.64 -0.42
N ASN A 339 3.79 -29.22 0.69
CA ASN A 339 3.49 -30.60 1.11
C ASN A 339 3.65 -31.63 -0.04
N GLY A 340 4.66 -31.42 -0.90
CA GLY A 340 4.94 -32.27 -2.07
C GLY A 340 3.84 -32.27 -3.16
N ARG A 341 2.91 -31.30 -3.16
CA ARG A 341 1.80 -31.24 -4.14
C ARG A 341 2.21 -30.74 -5.53
N ALA A 342 3.39 -30.12 -5.64
CA ALA A 342 3.93 -29.61 -6.89
C ALA A 342 5.46 -29.67 -6.84
N ASP A 343 6.07 -30.00 -7.97
CA ASP A 343 7.51 -29.87 -8.15
C ASP A 343 7.88 -28.39 -8.33
N TYR A 344 8.91 -27.94 -7.62
CA TYR A 344 9.41 -26.58 -7.67
C TYR A 344 10.93 -26.61 -7.80
N THR A 345 11.45 -26.01 -8.88
CA THR A 345 12.89 -25.93 -9.14
C THR A 345 13.28 -24.49 -9.45
N LEU A 346 14.39 -24.07 -8.84
CA LEU A 346 15.08 -22.81 -9.11
C LEU A 346 16.50 -23.05 -9.61
N THR A 347 17.12 -24.16 -9.21
CA THR A 347 18.48 -24.53 -9.63
C THR A 347 18.57 -24.80 -11.14
N ASP A 348 17.46 -25.17 -11.80
CA ASP A 348 17.37 -25.28 -13.25
C ASP A 348 17.43 -23.92 -13.97
N LYS A 349 17.30 -22.80 -13.22
CA LYS A 349 17.46 -21.44 -13.73
C LYS A 349 18.91 -20.96 -13.70
N ILE A 350 19.84 -21.78 -13.20
CA ILE A 350 21.27 -21.48 -13.27
C ILE A 350 21.76 -21.81 -14.68
N VAL A 351 22.14 -20.78 -15.44
CA VAL A 351 22.69 -20.91 -16.79
C VAL A 351 24.03 -20.19 -16.82
N ASP A 352 25.08 -20.89 -17.25
CA ASP A 352 26.47 -20.39 -17.28
C ASP A 352 26.93 -19.81 -15.93
N GLY A 353 26.52 -20.46 -14.84
CA GLY A 353 26.83 -20.05 -13.46
C GLY A 353 26.08 -18.83 -12.96
N LYS A 354 25.09 -18.33 -13.70
CA LYS A 354 24.29 -17.14 -13.34
C LYS A 354 22.81 -17.46 -13.28
N LEU A 355 22.08 -16.70 -12.47
CA LEU A 355 20.62 -16.78 -12.41
C LEU A 355 20.00 -16.21 -13.69
N LYS A 356 19.33 -17.03 -14.48
CA LYS A 356 18.60 -16.60 -15.68
C LYS A 356 17.17 -16.19 -15.31
N VAL A 357 16.90 -14.89 -15.34
CA VAL A 357 15.57 -14.33 -15.15
C VAL A 357 14.78 -14.40 -16.46
N GLN A 358 13.53 -14.85 -16.40
CA GLN A 358 12.64 -14.98 -17.56
C GLN A 358 11.66 -13.81 -17.67
N GLN A 359 11.32 -13.17 -16.55
CA GLN A 359 10.39 -12.05 -16.52
C GLN A 359 10.81 -11.03 -15.46
N GLY A 360 10.72 -9.75 -15.80
CA GLY A 360 10.82 -8.64 -14.86
C GLY A 360 9.54 -7.83 -14.86
N VAL A 361 9.06 -7.41 -13.69
CA VAL A 361 7.89 -6.54 -13.54
C VAL A 361 8.22 -5.42 -12.56
N ILE A 362 8.10 -4.18 -13.02
CA ILE A 362 8.19 -2.97 -12.20
C ILE A 362 6.78 -2.42 -12.09
N ALA A 363 6.13 -2.66 -10.94
CA ALA A 363 4.72 -2.34 -10.74
C ALA A 363 4.38 -2.26 -9.24
N GLY A 364 3.09 -2.07 -8.94
CA GLY A 364 2.56 -2.16 -7.59
C GLY A 364 2.83 -0.93 -6.73
N CYS A 365 2.25 -0.93 -5.53
CA CYS A 365 2.21 0.22 -4.62
C CYS A 365 3.59 0.66 -4.11
N ALA A 366 4.58 -0.23 -4.22
CA ALA A 366 5.96 -0.05 -3.77
C ALA A 366 6.97 0.11 -4.93
N GLY A 367 6.69 -0.49 -6.09
CA GLY A 367 7.61 -0.50 -7.24
C GLY A 367 7.18 0.41 -8.40
N GLY A 368 5.91 0.78 -8.48
CA GLY A 368 5.33 1.47 -9.65
C GLY A 368 5.18 2.99 -9.53
N ASN A 369 5.80 3.64 -8.54
CA ASN A 369 5.78 5.10 -8.44
C ASN A 369 6.55 5.77 -9.60
N TYR A 370 6.38 7.08 -9.77
CA TYR A 370 7.00 7.83 -10.86
C TYR A 370 8.52 7.68 -10.86
N THR A 371 9.14 7.83 -9.70
CA THR A 371 10.61 7.87 -9.56
C THR A 371 11.22 6.52 -9.93
N ASN A 372 10.62 5.41 -9.49
CA ASN A 372 11.08 4.06 -9.87
C ASN A 372 11.03 3.81 -11.37
N VAL A 373 9.96 4.26 -12.05
CA VAL A 373 9.83 4.07 -13.50
C VAL A 373 10.83 4.96 -14.26
N VAL A 374 11.10 6.17 -13.77
CA VAL A 374 12.15 7.05 -14.32
C VAL A 374 13.54 6.43 -14.15
N GLU A 375 13.85 5.91 -12.97
CA GLU A 375 15.12 5.22 -12.72
C GLU A 375 15.28 3.98 -13.61
N ALA A 376 14.23 3.17 -13.74
CA ALA A 376 14.23 2.04 -14.68
C ALA A 376 14.48 2.50 -16.12
N ALA A 377 13.83 3.57 -16.56
CA ALA A 377 14.03 4.15 -17.89
C ALA A 377 15.48 4.65 -18.08
N ASN A 378 16.10 5.22 -17.04
CA ASN A 378 17.50 5.65 -17.06
C ASN A 378 18.46 4.48 -17.15
N VAL A 379 18.24 3.41 -16.37
CA VAL A 379 19.05 2.18 -16.40
C VAL A 379 19.04 1.55 -17.80
N LEU A 380 17.87 1.54 -18.44
CA LEU A 380 17.65 0.93 -19.74
C LEU A 380 18.06 1.82 -20.91
N ARG A 381 18.33 3.11 -20.69
CA ARG A 381 18.62 4.08 -21.76
C ARG A 381 19.79 3.62 -22.63
N GLY A 382 19.52 3.45 -23.93
CA GLY A 382 20.51 3.02 -24.91
C GLY A 382 20.94 1.55 -24.79
N LYS A 383 20.25 0.75 -23.97
CA LYS A 383 20.48 -0.69 -23.80
C LYS A 383 19.31 -1.49 -24.37
N THR A 384 19.58 -2.74 -24.75
CA THR A 384 18.57 -3.74 -25.11
C THR A 384 18.35 -4.69 -23.93
N VAL A 385 17.12 -5.16 -23.72
CA VAL A 385 16.82 -6.24 -22.76
C VAL A 385 17.05 -7.63 -23.37
N GLY A 386 17.62 -7.69 -24.57
CA GLY A 386 17.87 -8.91 -25.33
C GLY A 386 16.74 -9.27 -26.30
N THR A 387 17.00 -10.22 -27.18
CA THR A 387 16.04 -10.79 -28.13
C THR A 387 15.57 -12.20 -27.74
N GLU A 388 15.99 -12.67 -26.56
CA GLU A 388 15.57 -13.96 -26.02
C GLU A 388 14.22 -13.85 -25.28
N ASN A 389 13.79 -14.94 -24.64
CA ASN A 389 12.52 -15.06 -23.92
C ASN A 389 12.39 -14.19 -22.64
N PHE A 390 13.26 -13.20 -22.41
CA PHE A 390 13.12 -12.31 -21.26
C PHE A 390 12.05 -11.25 -21.53
N HIS A 391 11.07 -11.17 -20.64
CA HIS A 391 9.98 -10.20 -20.75
C HIS A 391 10.06 -9.17 -19.62
N LEU A 392 10.31 -7.89 -19.93
CA LEU A 392 10.23 -6.79 -18.96
C LEU A 392 8.91 -6.01 -19.11
N ARG A 393 8.18 -5.79 -18.01
CA ARG A 393 7.01 -4.89 -17.93
C ARG A 393 7.27 -3.78 -16.93
N CYS A 394 7.13 -2.54 -17.36
CA CYS A 394 7.10 -1.38 -16.47
C CYS A 394 5.69 -0.80 -16.47
N ILE A 395 5.04 -0.83 -15.31
CA ILE A 395 3.67 -0.37 -15.10
C ILE A 395 3.73 0.83 -14.15
N LEU A 396 3.55 2.02 -14.72
CA LEU A 396 3.45 3.25 -13.96
C LEU A 396 2.09 3.31 -13.26
N LEU A 397 2.12 3.48 -11.95
CA LEU A 397 0.95 3.91 -11.19
C LEU A 397 0.68 5.36 -11.52
N ARG A 398 -0.43 5.61 -12.23
CA ARG A 398 -0.77 6.94 -12.69
C ARG A 398 -1.06 7.85 -11.49
N SER A 399 -0.20 8.84 -11.31
CA SER A 399 -0.47 10.00 -10.47
C SER A 399 -1.45 10.94 -11.18
N ARG A 400 -2.34 11.59 -10.43
CA ARG A 400 -3.18 12.67 -11.00
C ARG A 400 -2.37 13.91 -11.42
N TYR A 401 -1.20 14.09 -10.81
CA TYR A 401 -0.38 15.30 -10.91
C TYR A 401 0.85 15.12 -11.81
N LEU A 402 1.01 13.92 -12.38
CA LEU A 402 1.90 13.69 -13.51
C LEU A 402 1.48 14.61 -14.65
N SER A 403 2.32 15.58 -15.00
CA SER A 403 2.03 16.43 -16.15
C SER A 403 1.93 15.56 -17.41
N ILE A 404 1.03 15.93 -18.32
CA ILE A 404 0.91 15.26 -19.64
C ILE A 404 2.27 15.22 -20.35
N TRP A 405 3.16 16.17 -20.06
CA TRP A 405 4.53 16.23 -20.58
C TRP A 405 5.46 15.16 -19.99
N GLN A 406 5.52 15.02 -18.67
CA GLN A 406 6.30 13.96 -18.02
C GLN A 406 5.81 12.58 -18.46
N GLU A 407 4.50 12.39 -18.57
CA GLU A 407 3.92 11.15 -19.07
C GLU A 407 4.32 10.89 -20.53
N LYS A 408 4.33 11.92 -21.39
CA LYS A 408 4.80 11.82 -22.78
C LYS A 408 6.29 11.51 -22.88
N GLU A 409 7.13 12.11 -22.04
CA GLU A 409 8.58 11.94 -22.06
C GLU A 409 8.98 10.54 -21.58
N LEU A 410 8.34 10.05 -20.51
CA LEU A 410 8.43 8.65 -20.07
C LEU A 410 7.97 7.71 -21.17
N ARG A 411 6.81 7.98 -21.79
CA ARG A 411 6.32 7.17 -22.91
C ARG A 411 7.30 7.18 -24.07
N GLN A 412 7.93 8.30 -24.43
CA GLN A 412 8.91 8.34 -25.51
C GLN A 412 10.19 7.57 -25.17
N THR A 413 10.66 7.69 -23.92
CA THR A 413 11.85 6.98 -23.45
C THR A 413 11.60 5.48 -23.40
N LEU A 414 10.45 5.05 -22.88
CA LEU A 414 10.03 3.65 -22.80
C LEU A 414 9.60 3.08 -24.17
N TRP A 415 9.02 3.89 -25.06
CA TRP A 415 8.70 3.52 -26.45
C TRP A 415 9.94 3.24 -27.29
N LYS A 416 11.03 4.00 -27.07
CA LYS A 416 12.34 3.68 -27.68
C LYS A 416 12.88 2.33 -27.21
N LEU A 417 12.47 1.88 -26.02
CA LEU A 417 12.78 0.54 -25.49
C LEU A 417 11.81 -0.55 -26.00
N GLU A 418 10.59 -0.19 -26.44
CA GLU A 418 9.62 -1.13 -27.06
C GLU A 418 10.15 -1.74 -28.36
N GLN A 419 11.02 -1.04 -29.09
CA GLN A 419 11.73 -1.61 -30.24
C GLN A 419 12.73 -2.73 -29.86
N SER A 420 12.88 -3.02 -28.55
CA SER A 420 13.73 -4.06 -27.97
C SER A 420 13.03 -4.99 -26.96
N SER A 421 11.71 -5.23 -27.08
CA SER A 421 10.92 -6.25 -26.32
C SER A 421 10.21 -5.82 -25.02
N VAL A 422 10.07 -4.52 -24.70
CA VAL A 422 9.41 -4.05 -23.46
C VAL A 422 7.94 -3.69 -23.68
N GLN A 423 6.96 -4.53 -23.39
CA GLN A 423 5.54 -4.20 -23.67
C GLN A 423 4.94 -3.22 -22.65
N LEU A 424 4.52 -2.01 -23.07
CA LEU A 424 3.77 -1.05 -22.25
C LEU A 424 2.25 -1.23 -22.44
N SER A 425 1.52 -1.64 -21.41
CA SER A 425 0.05 -1.60 -21.45
C SER A 425 -0.46 -0.29 -20.86
N VAL A 426 -0.67 0.71 -21.70
CA VAL A 426 -1.66 1.76 -21.40
C VAL A 426 -2.69 1.74 -22.51
N ASP A 427 -3.90 1.32 -22.16
CA ASP A 427 -4.98 1.08 -23.11
C ASP A 427 -5.28 2.36 -23.93
N ARG A 428 -5.12 2.29 -25.26
CA ARG A 428 -5.40 3.43 -26.16
C ARG A 428 -6.89 3.77 -26.17
N ALA A 429 -7.78 2.81 -25.91
CA ALA A 429 -9.21 3.05 -25.78
C ALA A 429 -9.51 3.85 -24.50
N LEU A 430 -8.76 3.63 -23.42
CA LEU A 430 -8.87 4.34 -22.15
C LEU A 430 -8.51 5.84 -22.28
N VAL A 431 -7.46 6.18 -23.04
CA VAL A 431 -7.10 7.60 -23.27
C VAL A 431 -8.19 8.33 -24.07
N GLN A 432 -8.84 7.66 -25.03
CA GLN A 432 -9.96 8.22 -25.78
C GLN A 432 -11.24 8.30 -24.94
N ALA A 433 -11.53 7.30 -24.10
CA ALA A 433 -12.68 7.29 -23.20
C ALA A 433 -12.56 8.37 -22.11
N ILE A 434 -11.36 8.56 -21.54
CA ILE A 434 -11.08 9.60 -20.55
C ILE A 434 -11.14 11.00 -21.17
N ARG A 435 -10.66 11.19 -22.41
CA ARG A 435 -10.85 12.47 -23.13
C ARG A 435 -12.34 12.82 -23.24
N ARG A 436 -13.21 11.86 -23.56
CA ARG A 436 -14.65 12.10 -23.62
C ARG A 436 -15.23 12.37 -22.24
N ALA A 437 -14.89 11.57 -21.23
CA ALA A 437 -15.37 11.74 -19.86
C ALA A 437 -14.94 13.08 -19.25
N ILE A 438 -13.71 13.56 -19.47
CA ILE A 438 -13.26 14.88 -18.99
C ILE A 438 -14.04 16.01 -19.67
N THR A 439 -14.33 15.88 -20.96
CA THR A 439 -15.10 16.91 -21.69
C THR A 439 -16.54 16.99 -21.19
N ASP A 440 -17.12 15.85 -20.78
CA ASP A 440 -18.49 15.77 -20.27
C ASP A 440 -18.62 16.11 -18.76
N SER A 441 -17.51 16.07 -17.99
CA SER A 441 -17.51 16.28 -16.52
C SER A 441 -17.27 17.73 -16.09
N VAL A 442 -16.82 18.61 -17.00
CA VAL A 442 -16.49 20.02 -16.68
C VAL A 442 -17.74 20.85 -16.31
N SER A 443 -18.95 20.32 -16.51
CA SER A 443 -20.20 20.98 -16.11
C SER A 443 -20.64 20.71 -14.65
N VAL A 444 -19.98 19.83 -13.89
CA VAL A 444 -20.50 19.38 -12.56
C VAL A 444 -19.60 19.74 -11.36
N ILE A 445 -18.51 20.49 -11.55
CA ILE A 445 -17.64 20.90 -10.43
C ILE A 445 -17.40 22.42 -10.46
N ARG A 446 -18.31 23.17 -9.81
CA ARG A 446 -18.01 24.44 -9.16
C ARG A 446 -18.67 24.45 -7.78
N PRO A 447 -17.94 24.67 -6.68
CA PRO A 447 -18.56 24.99 -5.40
C PRO A 447 -18.85 26.50 -5.38
N GLU A 448 -20.11 26.89 -5.52
CA GLU A 448 -20.52 28.27 -5.19
C GLU A 448 -20.62 28.40 -3.67
N ILE A 449 -19.76 29.24 -3.11
CA ILE A 449 -19.84 29.73 -1.73
C ILE A 449 -20.99 30.75 -1.70
N SER A 450 -22.16 30.34 -1.20
CA SER A 450 -23.32 31.23 -1.07
C SER A 450 -23.12 32.20 0.10
N ARG A 451 -22.95 33.49 -0.20
CA ARG A 451 -23.35 34.58 0.71
C ARG A 451 -24.87 34.68 0.69
N THR A 452 -25.46 34.68 1.88
CA THR A 452 -26.89 34.84 2.13
C THR A 452 -27.36 36.25 1.80
N GLU A 453 -28.35 36.37 0.92
CA GLU A 453 -29.36 37.44 0.96
C GLU A 453 -30.67 36.91 0.34
N LYS A 454 -31.79 37.24 0.98
CA LYS A 454 -33.14 36.70 0.73
C LYS A 454 -33.77 37.30 -0.53
N ASP A 455 -34.51 36.51 -1.29
CA ASP A 455 -35.69 36.97 -2.03
C ASP A 455 -36.78 35.87 -2.05
N PRO A 456 -37.97 36.09 -1.47
CA PRO A 456 -39.08 35.15 -1.49
C PRO A 456 -40.08 35.53 -2.58
N ASN A 457 -39.88 35.07 -3.81
CA ASN A 457 -40.95 34.86 -4.80
C ASN A 457 -40.36 34.33 -6.12
N GLN A 458 -40.50 33.03 -6.40
CA GLN A 458 -40.82 32.54 -7.74
C GLN A 458 -41.22 31.06 -7.73
N GLU A 459 -42.46 30.82 -8.12
CA GLU A 459 -43.09 29.52 -8.36
C GLU A 459 -42.68 28.91 -9.71
N THR A 460 -42.49 27.59 -9.68
CA THR A 460 -42.83 26.53 -10.66
C THR A 460 -42.59 26.73 -12.17
N ASP A 461 -41.85 25.81 -12.80
CA ASP A 461 -42.43 24.98 -13.88
C ASP A 461 -41.66 23.68 -14.23
N ARG A 462 -42.47 22.63 -14.39
CA ARG A 462 -42.37 21.27 -14.99
C ARG A 462 -41.05 20.73 -15.56
N CYS A 463 -40.66 19.53 -15.10
CA CYS A 463 -39.70 18.61 -15.73
C CYS A 463 -40.40 17.54 -16.60
N GLN A 464 -39.95 17.37 -17.85
CA GLN A 464 -40.24 16.20 -18.70
C GLN A 464 -39.12 15.14 -18.61
N PRO A 465 -39.39 13.85 -18.87
CA PRO A 465 -38.39 12.78 -18.73
C PRO A 465 -37.52 12.61 -20.00
N LEU A 466 -36.19 12.67 -19.86
CA LEU A 466 -35.25 12.26 -20.90
C LEU A 466 -35.09 10.73 -20.94
N ARG A 467 -35.44 10.11 -22.07
CA ARG A 467 -35.02 8.74 -22.45
C ARG A 467 -33.63 8.82 -23.09
N LEU A 468 -32.64 8.10 -22.56
CA LEU A 468 -31.33 7.92 -23.21
C LEU A 468 -31.23 6.50 -23.79
N TRP A 469 -30.98 6.40 -25.11
CA TRP A 469 -30.63 5.17 -25.81
C TRP A 469 -29.10 4.97 -25.74
N MET A 470 -28.62 3.79 -25.34
CA MET A 470 -27.20 3.40 -25.44
C MET A 470 -27.01 2.37 -26.57
N PRO A 471 -26.00 2.49 -27.44
CA PRO A 471 -25.69 1.44 -28.42
C PRO A 471 -24.87 0.29 -27.80
N VAL A 472 -25.17 -0.93 -28.22
CA VAL A 472 -24.50 -2.19 -27.83
C VAL A 472 -23.12 -2.31 -28.51
N PRO A 473 -22.00 -2.65 -27.81
CA PRO A 473 -20.70 -2.83 -28.45
C PRO A 473 -20.48 -4.27 -28.95
N SER A 474 -20.37 -4.46 -30.28
CA SER A 474 -20.25 -5.79 -30.92
C SER A 474 -18.85 -6.15 -31.46
N GLN A 475 -17.81 -5.35 -31.17
CA GLN A 475 -16.43 -5.61 -31.62
C GLN A 475 -15.47 -6.12 -30.53
N GLN A 476 -15.65 -5.75 -29.25
CA GLN A 476 -14.80 -6.21 -28.14
C GLN A 476 -14.98 -7.70 -27.79
N GLN A 477 -16.14 -8.29 -28.10
CA GLN A 477 -16.43 -9.71 -27.88
C GLN A 477 -15.74 -10.65 -28.88
N ARG A 478 -15.21 -10.16 -30.01
CA ARG A 478 -14.52 -11.03 -30.99
C ARG A 478 -13.05 -11.25 -30.62
N GLN A 479 -12.35 -10.19 -30.19
CA GLN A 479 -10.92 -10.29 -29.82
C GLN A 479 -10.67 -11.11 -28.55
N THR A 480 -11.63 -11.15 -27.61
CA THR A 480 -11.58 -12.00 -26.41
C THR A 480 -11.87 -13.47 -26.69
N ARG A 481 -12.56 -13.78 -27.81
CA ARG A 481 -12.93 -15.14 -28.18
C ARG A 481 -11.79 -15.89 -28.86
N ASP A 482 -10.93 -15.18 -29.59
CA ASP A 482 -9.75 -15.75 -30.27
C ASP A 482 -8.60 -16.06 -29.30
N SER A 483 -8.43 -15.25 -28.24
CA SER A 483 -7.45 -15.52 -27.17
C SER A 483 -7.85 -16.68 -26.25
N LEU A 484 -9.15 -16.85 -26.00
CA LEU A 484 -9.70 -18.02 -25.29
C LEU A 484 -9.60 -19.32 -26.11
N HIS A 485 -9.56 -19.23 -27.44
CA HIS A 485 -9.40 -20.41 -28.29
C HIS A 485 -7.96 -20.94 -28.28
N GLN A 486 -6.95 -20.08 -28.11
CA GLN A 486 -5.54 -20.48 -27.99
C GLN A 486 -5.20 -21.15 -26.64
N GLN A 487 -5.94 -20.88 -25.56
CA GLN A 487 -5.71 -21.51 -24.24
C GLN A 487 -6.35 -22.89 -24.06
N LYS A 488 -7.24 -23.31 -24.96
CA LYS A 488 -7.94 -24.61 -24.87
C LYS A 488 -7.09 -25.82 -25.31
N ASN A 489 -5.94 -25.61 -25.94
CA ASN A 489 -5.11 -26.67 -26.51
C ASN A 489 -3.88 -27.08 -25.66
N LEU A 490 -3.73 -26.55 -24.45
CA LEU A 490 -2.64 -26.93 -23.54
C LEU A 490 -3.07 -28.06 -22.62
N THR A 491 -2.29 -29.14 -22.58
CA THR A 491 -2.56 -30.30 -21.71
C THR A 491 -2.36 -29.94 -20.24
N ALA A 492 -3.03 -30.67 -19.32
CA ALA A 492 -2.97 -30.39 -17.89
C ALA A 492 -1.55 -30.39 -17.32
N GLY A 493 -0.60 -31.13 -17.92
CA GLY A 493 0.81 -31.16 -17.52
C GLY A 493 1.66 -29.98 -18.01
N GLU A 494 1.22 -29.26 -19.06
CA GLU A 494 1.93 -28.07 -19.58
C GLU A 494 1.55 -26.80 -18.82
N ARG A 495 0.38 -26.79 -18.16
CA ARG A 495 -0.05 -25.69 -17.27
C ARG A 495 0.75 -25.63 -15.96
N TYR A 496 1.40 -26.72 -15.56
CA TYR A 496 2.15 -26.83 -14.30
C TYR A 496 3.66 -26.61 -14.43
N ARG A 497 4.25 -26.66 -15.64
CA ARG A 497 5.70 -26.41 -15.84
C ARG A 497 6.10 -24.93 -15.86
N ASN A 498 5.13 -24.02 -15.92
CA ASN A 498 5.36 -22.58 -15.85
C ASN A 498 5.13 -22.09 -14.41
N ILE A 499 6.04 -22.42 -13.51
CA ILE A 499 6.14 -21.81 -12.18
C ILE A 499 7.31 -20.81 -12.28
N LEU A 500 7.06 -19.57 -12.69
CA LEU A 500 6.68 -18.41 -11.88
C LEU A 500 7.75 -18.02 -10.83
N LEU A 501 8.77 -17.27 -11.26
CA LEU A 501 9.48 -16.36 -10.36
C LEU A 501 8.88 -14.97 -10.54
N THR A 502 7.83 -14.71 -9.77
CA THR A 502 7.20 -13.39 -9.72
C THR A 502 7.67 -12.70 -8.45
N ILE A 503 8.52 -11.70 -8.58
CA ILE A 503 8.62 -10.64 -7.56
C ILE A 503 7.44 -9.71 -7.82
N LEU A 504 6.27 -10.11 -7.34
CA LEU A 504 5.10 -9.24 -7.16
C LEU A 504 4.67 -9.43 -5.72
N PHE A 505 4.94 -8.38 -4.95
CA PHE A 505 4.26 -8.11 -3.70
C PHE A 505 2.81 -7.75 -4.00
N THR A 506 1.96 -8.76 -3.91
CA THR A 506 0.53 -8.64 -3.60
C THR A 506 0.18 -9.85 -2.76
N GLU A 507 -0.05 -9.60 -1.47
CA GLU A 507 -0.64 -10.45 -0.42
C GLU A 507 -0.46 -11.98 -0.52
N THR A 508 0.24 -12.55 0.47
CA THR A 508 0.22 -13.99 0.72
C THR A 508 -0.87 -14.31 1.75
N ALA A 509 -2.06 -14.80 1.32
CA ALA A 509 -2.87 -15.73 2.12
C ALA A 509 -4.04 -16.38 1.34
N PHE A 510 -3.95 -17.70 1.21
CA PHE A 510 -5.05 -18.69 1.20
C PHE A 510 -6.25 -18.52 0.25
N ILE A 511 -6.18 -19.18 -0.91
CA ILE A 511 -7.25 -20.09 -1.36
C ILE A 511 -6.61 -21.35 -1.95
N MET A 512 -6.52 -22.41 -1.15
CA MET A 512 -6.35 -23.76 -1.68
C MET A 512 -7.48 -24.64 -1.13
N VAL A 513 -8.07 -25.44 -2.03
CA VAL A 513 -8.98 -26.58 -1.81
C VAL A 513 -10.49 -26.32 -2.01
N SER A 514 -10.95 -26.69 -3.20
CA SER A 514 -12.21 -27.41 -3.48
C SER A 514 -13.56 -26.74 -3.15
N ARG A 515 -14.17 -26.13 -4.18
CA ARG A 515 -15.64 -26.02 -4.29
C ARG A 515 -16.29 -27.40 -4.44
N ARG A 516 -16.52 -28.10 -3.33
CA ARG A 516 -17.56 -29.17 -3.29
C ARG A 516 -18.21 -29.47 -1.94
N ALA A 517 -17.92 -28.73 -0.86
CA ALA A 517 -18.42 -29.06 0.49
C ALA A 517 -19.19 -27.95 1.23
N MET A 518 -19.71 -26.91 0.57
CA MET A 518 -20.70 -26.00 1.17
C MET A 518 -22.04 -26.09 0.46
N ARG A 519 -22.75 -27.18 0.74
CA ARG A 519 -24.23 -27.19 0.77
C ARG A 519 -24.64 -27.55 2.20
N ARG A 520 -25.52 -26.73 2.77
CA ARG A 520 -26.31 -26.92 4.02
C ARG A 520 -25.61 -26.53 5.34
N LYS A 521 -25.88 -25.33 5.85
CA LYS A 521 -26.96 -25.04 6.84
C LYS A 521 -26.77 -23.63 7.40
N ILE A 522 -27.68 -22.74 6.98
CA ILE A 522 -28.10 -21.53 7.69
C ILE A 522 -28.68 -21.97 9.04
N TRP A 523 -28.33 -21.33 10.15
CA TRP A 523 -29.24 -21.03 11.28
C TRP A 523 -28.66 -19.89 12.11
N TYR A 524 -29.46 -18.83 12.27
CA TYR A 524 -29.30 -17.78 13.27
C TYR A 524 -30.53 -17.84 14.19
N THR A 525 -30.28 -17.59 15.49
CA THR A 525 -31.18 -17.15 16.58
C THR A 525 -32.36 -18.04 17.03
N ASP A 526 -32.35 -18.44 18.31
CA ASP A 526 -33.08 -17.69 19.35
C ASP A 526 -32.75 -18.16 20.79
N ARG A 527 -32.58 -17.19 21.70
CA ARG A 527 -32.76 -17.37 23.15
C ARG A 527 -34.20 -16.93 23.46
N ILE A 528 -34.94 -17.74 24.23
CA ILE A 528 -35.65 -17.36 25.48
C ILE A 528 -36.69 -18.43 25.87
N SER A 529 -36.74 -18.68 27.18
CA SER A 529 -37.83 -19.23 28.00
C SER A 529 -37.85 -20.74 28.33
N LYS A 530 -37.43 -20.98 29.59
CA LYS A 530 -38.21 -21.58 30.69
C LYS A 530 -38.84 -22.98 30.53
N THR A 531 -38.62 -23.76 31.60
CA THR A 531 -39.33 -24.98 32.06
C THR A 531 -39.13 -26.20 31.16
N GLY A 532 -38.83 -27.40 31.63
CA GLY A 532 -38.86 -27.99 32.95
C GLY A 532 -39.16 -29.48 32.77
N ARG A 533 -38.54 -30.31 33.60
CA ARG A 533 -38.85 -31.73 33.90
C ARG A 533 -38.35 -32.83 32.94
N LYS A 534 -37.58 -33.68 33.62
CA LYS A 534 -37.28 -35.11 33.50
C LYS A 534 -36.28 -35.53 32.45
#